data_AF-A0A2V6LA91-F1
#
_entry.id   AF-A0A2V6LA91-F1
#
_cell.length_a   1.000
_cell.length_b   1.000
_cell.length_c   1.000
_cell.angle_alpha   90.00
_cell.angle_beta   90.00
_cell.angle_gamma   90.00
#
_symmetry.space_group_name_H-M   'P 1'
#
loop_
_entity.id
_entity.type
_entity.pdbx_description
1 polymer ?
#
loop_
_entity_poly.entity_id
_entity_poly.type
_entity_poly.pdbx_seq_one_letter_code
_entity_poly.pdbx_strand_id
1 'polypeptide(L)' 'MGYGPSWAVCPPPNAAPTAVLTATPTSGTAPLAVNFDGSGSYDPDAGDTISSYTFDFCDGSAAVTQSHRHHSAYL' A
#
# COMPACT_ATOMS: atom_id res chain seq x y z
N MET A 1 43.83 7.75 -10.47
CA MET A 1 42.46 7.39 -10.89
C MET A 1 42.20 5.96 -10.40
N GLY A 2 41.69 5.82 -9.17
CA GLY A 2 41.53 4.51 -8.53
C GLY A 2 40.16 3.92 -8.80
N TYR A 3 40.10 2.85 -9.59
CA TYR A 3 38.91 2.01 -9.69
C TYR A 3 38.93 1.02 -8.52
N GLY A 4 38.21 1.35 -7.44
CA GLY A 4 37.85 0.37 -6.43
C GLY A 4 36.93 -0.69 -7.05
N PRO A 5 36.95 -1.95 -6.58
CA PRO A 5 36.23 -3.01 -7.26
C PRO A 5 34.71 -2.83 -7.10
N SER A 6 34.00 -2.94 -8.22
CA SER A 6 32.58 -2.61 -8.41
C SER A 6 31.56 -3.50 -7.66
N TRP A 7 32.00 -4.27 -6.67
CA TRP A 7 31.15 -5.24 -5.94
C TRP A 7 30.85 -4.86 -4.49
N ALA A 8 31.43 -3.78 -3.95
CA ALA A 8 31.24 -3.38 -2.55
C ALA A 8 30.47 -2.06 -2.39
N VAL A 9 29.33 -1.92 -3.06
CA VAL A 9 28.32 -0.93 -2.66
C VAL A 9 27.35 -1.68 -1.74
N CYS A 10 27.36 -1.37 -0.44
CA CYS A 10 26.27 -1.82 0.44
C CYS A 10 24.97 -1.22 -0.12
N PRO A 11 23.93 -2.01 -0.42
CA PRO A 11 22.66 -1.44 -0.86
C PRO A 11 22.18 -0.41 0.17
N PRO A 12 21.50 0.66 -0.27
CA PRO A 12 20.92 1.61 0.65
C PRO A 12 20.03 0.87 1.68
N PRO A 13 19.91 1.39 2.91
CA PRO A 13 18.96 0.85 3.87
C PRO A 13 17.55 0.83 3.28
N ASN A 14 16.81 -0.26 3.52
CA ASN A 14 15.42 -0.40 3.08
C ASN A 14 14.56 0.73 3.66
N ALA A 15 13.79 1.39 2.81
CA ALA A 15 12.78 2.35 3.18
C ALA A 15 11.43 1.64 3.45
N ALA A 16 10.49 2.39 4.01
CA ALA A 16 9.12 1.90 4.18
C ALA A 16 8.30 2.20 2.91
N PRO A 17 7.29 1.37 2.59
CA PRO A 17 6.39 1.66 1.48
C PRO A 17 5.55 2.91 1.75
N THR A 18 5.23 3.62 0.68
CA THR A 18 4.26 4.73 0.70
C THR A 18 2.87 4.20 0.39
N ALA A 19 1.96 4.33 1.35
CA ALA A 19 0.56 3.94 1.18
C ALA A 19 -0.23 5.05 0.45
N VAL A 20 -0.96 4.68 -0.59
CA VAL A 20 -1.85 5.57 -1.34
C VAL A 20 -3.18 4.86 -1.50
N LEU A 21 -4.26 5.50 -1.03
CA LEU A 21 -5.61 4.95 -1.04
C LEU A 21 -6.57 5.88 -1.79
N THR A 22 -7.42 5.29 -2.62
CA THR A 22 -8.59 5.96 -3.20
C THR A 22 -9.86 5.20 -2.84
N ALA A 23 -10.99 5.91 -2.74
CA ALA A 23 -12.30 5.34 -2.42
C ALA A 23 -13.35 5.88 -3.37
N THR A 24 -14.23 5.02 -3.88
CA THR A 24 -15.31 5.40 -4.81
C THR A 24 -16.57 4.58 -4.56
N PRO A 25 -17.75 5.20 -4.41
CA PRO A 25 -17.98 6.62 -4.13
C PRO A 25 -17.55 7.02 -2.72
N THR A 26 -17.32 8.32 -2.48
CA THR A 26 -16.95 8.85 -1.15
C THR A 26 -18.14 9.35 -0.32
N SER A 27 -19.35 9.37 -0.91
CA SER A 27 -20.57 9.79 -0.24
C SER A 27 -21.80 9.20 -0.93
N GLY A 28 -22.91 9.13 -0.20
CA GLY A 28 -24.16 8.54 -0.65
C GLY A 28 -25.09 8.20 0.52
N THR A 29 -26.24 7.63 0.22
CA THR A 29 -27.15 7.08 1.24
C THR A 29 -26.68 5.71 1.71
N ALA A 30 -26.67 5.51 3.02
CA ALA A 30 -26.34 4.23 3.63
C ALA A 30 -27.45 3.18 3.39
N PRO A 31 -27.12 1.89 3.27
CA PRO A 31 -25.75 1.36 3.18
C PRO A 31 -25.14 1.64 1.80
N LEU A 32 -23.93 2.19 1.80
CA LEU A 32 -23.19 2.59 0.60
C LEU A 32 -22.10 1.57 0.31
N ALA A 33 -22.18 0.90 -0.84
CA ALA A 33 -21.07 0.07 -1.32
C ALA A 33 -19.93 0.98 -1.78
N VAL A 34 -18.80 0.93 -1.07
CA VAL A 34 -17.58 1.70 -1.37
C VAL A 34 -16.48 0.76 -1.83
N ASN A 35 -15.87 1.09 -2.96
CA ASN A 35 -14.69 0.42 -3.49
C ASN A 35 -13.43 1.20 -3.12
N PHE A 36 -12.52 0.52 -2.45
CA PHE A 36 -11.20 0.98 -2.05
C PHE A 36 -10.14 0.43 -2.99
N ASP A 37 -9.26 1.31 -3.45
CA ASP A 37 -8.14 0.96 -4.35
C ASP A 37 -6.84 1.56 -3.82
N GLY A 38 -5.96 0.66 -3.38
CA GLY A 38 -4.62 0.93 -2.88
C GLY A 38 -3.51 0.81 -3.95
N SER A 39 -3.86 0.66 -5.23
CA SER A 39 -2.91 0.38 -6.32
C SER A 39 -1.89 1.49 -6.59
N GLY A 40 -2.13 2.70 -6.09
CA GLY A 40 -1.14 3.78 -6.12
C GLY A 40 -0.02 3.63 -5.09
N SER A 41 -0.12 2.67 -4.16
CA SER A 41 0.92 2.42 -3.15
C SER A 41 2.16 1.83 -3.81
N TYR A 42 3.34 2.19 -3.29
CA TYR A 42 4.62 1.70 -3.83
C TYR A 42 5.68 1.59 -2.75
N ASP A 43 6.64 0.70 -2.96
CA ASP A 43 7.90 0.68 -2.23
C ASP A 43 8.95 1.43 -3.06
N PRO A 44 9.67 2.42 -2.50
CA PRO A 44 10.66 3.18 -3.27
C PRO A 44 11.95 2.39 -3.54
N ASP A 45 12.17 1.25 -2.87
CA ASP A 45 13.36 0.44 -3.08
C ASP A 45 13.25 -0.40 -4.37
N ALA A 46 14.33 -0.42 -5.14
CA ALA A 46 14.33 -1.02 -6.45
C ALA A 46 14.21 -2.55 -6.37
N GLY A 47 13.11 -3.08 -6.91
CA GLY A 47 12.83 -4.53 -6.92
C GLY A 47 11.95 -5.00 -5.78
N ASP A 48 11.64 -4.12 -4.84
CA ASP A 48 10.75 -4.40 -3.73
C ASP A 48 9.28 -4.27 -4.14
N THR A 49 8.42 -4.99 -3.41
CA THR A 49 6.99 -5.03 -3.66
C THR A 49 6.23 -5.04 -2.35
N ILE A 50 5.02 -4.47 -2.37
CA ILE A 50 4.16 -4.45 -1.19
C ILE A 50 3.64 -5.87 -0.92
N SER A 51 3.95 -6.39 0.26
CA SER A 51 3.58 -7.74 0.70
C SER A 51 2.11 -7.87 1.12
N SER A 52 1.53 -6.79 1.66
CA SER A 52 0.16 -6.79 2.16
C SER A 52 -0.44 -5.38 2.21
N TYR A 53 -1.77 -5.33 2.18
CA TYR A 53 -2.59 -4.14 2.34
C TYR A 53 -3.52 -4.37 3.52
N THR A 54 -3.57 -3.42 4.44
CA THR A 54 -4.49 -3.44 5.57
C THR A 54 -5.45 -2.26 5.46
N PHE A 55 -6.74 -2.55 5.47
CA PHE A 55 -7.81 -1.55 5.46
C PHE A 55 -8.44 -1.49 6.84
N ASP A 56 -8.36 -0.33 7.48
CA ASP A 56 -9.01 -0.03 8.75
C ASP A 56 -9.97 1.15 8.52
N PHE A 57 -11.26 0.93 8.76
CA PHE A 57 -12.31 1.93 8.56
C PHE A 57 -12.55 2.77 9.81
N CYS A 58 -11.93 2.44 10.95
CA CYS A 58 -12.10 3.11 12.23
C CYS A 58 -13.57 3.23 12.70
N ASP A 59 -14.46 2.35 12.21
CA ASP A 59 -15.89 2.32 12.50
C ASP A 59 -16.26 1.29 13.58
N GLY A 60 -15.26 0.59 14.13
CA GLY A 60 -15.41 -0.49 15.11
C GLY A 60 -15.47 -1.89 14.49
N SER A 61 -15.50 -2.01 13.16
CA SER A 61 -15.25 -3.28 12.48
C SER A 61 -13.77 -3.68 12.58
N ALA A 62 -13.47 -4.95 12.38
CA ALA A 62 -12.09 -5.44 12.37
C ALA A 62 -11.38 -5.00 11.08
N ALA A 63 -10.13 -4.55 11.20
CA ALA A 63 -9.28 -4.29 10.04
C ALA A 63 -9.11 -5.56 9.18
N VAL A 64 -9.06 -5.37 7.87
CA VAL A 64 -8.91 -6.45 6.90
C VAL A 64 -7.52 -6.38 6.28
N THR A 65 -6.73 -7.44 6.45
CA THR A 65 -5.42 -7.59 5.82
C THR A 65 -5.48 -8.60 4.67
N GLN A 66 -4.96 -8.22 3.51
CA GLN A 66 -4.98 -9.04 2.30
C GLN A 66 -3.78 -8.74 1.39
N SER A 67 -3.48 -9.64 0.46
CA SER A 67 -2.43 -9.43 -0.56
C SER A 67 -2.93 -8.62 -1.76
N HIS A 68 -4.25 -8.51 -1.95
CA HIS A 68 -4.84 -7.70 -3.01
C HIS A 68 -4.96 -6.23 -2.58
N ARG A 69 -4.71 -5.33 -3.53
CA ARG A 69 -4.80 -3.87 -3.33
C ARG A 69 -6.21 -3.30 -3.44
N HIS A 70 -7.23 -4.10 -3.74
CA HIS A 70 -8.62 -3.67 -3.85
C HIS A 70 -9.48 -4.30 -2.77
N HIS A 71 -10.35 -3.51 -2.14
CA HIS A 71 -11.29 -3.98 -1.13
C HIS A 71 -12.66 -3.30 -1.32
N SER A 72 -13.75 -4.01 -1.06
CA SER A 72 -15.11 -3.44 -1.12
C SER A 72 -15.78 -3.64 0.24
N ALA A 73 -16.35 -2.58 0.79
CA ALA A 73 -17.08 -2.60 2.05
C ALA A 73 -18.39 -1.81 1.93
N TYR A 74 -19.35 -2.11 2.80
CA TYR A 74 -20.58 -1.33 2.94
C TYR A 74 -20.45 -0.40 4.15
N LEU A 75 -20.52 0.91 3.91
CA LEU A 75 -20.42 1.97 4.93
C LEU A 75 -21.73 2.78 5.06
#